data_AF-A0A7M3XXV1-F1
#
_entry.id   AF-A0A7M3XXV1-F1
#
_cell.length_a   1.000
_cell.length_b   1.000
_cell.length_c   1.000
_cell.angle_alpha   90.00
_cell.angle_beta   90.00
_cell.angle_gamma   90.00
#
_symmetry.space_group_name_H-M   'P 1'
#
loop_
_entity.id
_entity.type
_entity.pdbx_description
1 polymer ?
#
loop_
_entity_poly.entity_id
_entity_poly.type
_entity_poly.pdbx_seq_one_letter_code
_entity_poly.pdbx_strand_id
1 'polypeptide(L)'
;MAEEHSARVASIEARLQSVRMEIDDDDEDVLDIEVVLINEASVPLGGIDARLVVAGAQDLEPLVPISSLGPGAQRSLRFQLRLDHGEWSFAASSMSGSLD
;
A
#
# COMPACT_ATOMS: atom_id res chain seq x y z
N MET A 1 -20.55 2.37 -10.21
CA MET A 1 -20.35 2.25 -8.75
C MET A 1 -18.96 1.66 -8.60
N ALA A 2 -17.97 2.46 -8.20
CA ALA A 2 -16.61 1.96 -8.03
C ALA A 2 -16.62 1.09 -6.76
N GLU A 3 -16.21 -0.18 -6.88
CA GLU A 3 -15.94 -1.00 -5.71
C GLU A 3 -14.82 -0.32 -4.92
N GLU A 4 -15.15 0.12 -3.71
CA GLU A 4 -14.20 0.72 -2.80
C GLU A 4 -13.40 -0.40 -2.15
N HIS A 5 -12.21 -0.68 -2.69
CA HIS A 5 -11.30 -1.66 -2.11
C HIS A 5 -10.61 -1.04 -0.89
N SER A 6 -11.11 -1.35 0.29
CA SER A 6 -10.53 -0.93 1.57
C SER A 6 -10.35 -2.11 2.51
N ALA A 7 -9.30 -2.06 3.32
CA ALA A 7 -8.98 -3.03 4.35
C ALA A 7 -8.60 -2.30 5.64
N ARG A 8 -8.97 -2.87 6.79
CA ARG A 8 -8.69 -2.27 8.09
C ARG A 8 -8.12 -3.32 9.03
N VAL A 9 -7.01 -3.00 9.70
CA VAL A 9 -6.49 -3.80 10.81
C VAL A 9 -6.04 -2.91 11.95
N ALA A 10 -6.46 -3.31 13.15
CA ALA A 10 -6.30 -2.56 14.39
C ALA A 10 -6.78 -1.11 14.22
N SER A 11 -5.87 -0.18 13.99
CA SER A 11 -6.15 1.26 13.82
C SER A 11 -5.60 1.83 12.52
N ILE A 12 -5.24 0.96 11.56
CA ILE A 12 -4.83 1.36 10.22
C ILE A 12 -5.96 1.01 9.26
N GLU A 13 -6.42 2.00 8.51
CA GLU A 13 -7.25 1.81 7.33
C GLU A 13 -6.42 2.02 6.08
N ALA A 14 -6.48 1.06 5.16
CA ALA A 14 -5.88 1.11 3.85
C ALA A 14 -6.99 1.21 2.79
N ARG A 15 -6.87 2.16 1.87
CA ARG A 15 -7.83 2.37 0.77
C ARG A 15 -7.09 2.40 -0.54
N LEU A 16 -7.48 1.54 -1.48
CA LEU A 16 -7.01 1.62 -2.84
C LEU A 16 -7.57 2.90 -3.47
N GLN A 17 -6.69 3.82 -3.81
CA GLN A 17 -7.06 5.12 -4.39
C GLN A 17 -7.10 5.05 -5.91
N SER A 18 -6.07 4.44 -6.51
CA SER A 18 -6.05 4.23 -7.96
C SER A 18 -5.13 3.10 -8.37
N VAL A 19 -5.43 2.53 -9.53
CA VAL A 19 -4.58 1.60 -10.28
C VAL A 19 -4.59 2.12 -11.71
N ARG A 20 -3.41 2.42 -12.25
CA ARG A 20 -3.27 2.97 -13.61
C ARG A 20 -2.17 2.23 -14.34
N MET A 21 -2.37 2.00 -15.64
CA MET A 21 -1.32 1.53 -16.52
C MET A 21 -0.48 2.71 -16.97
N GLU A 22 0.83 2.63 -16.78
CA GLU A 22 1.81 3.61 -17.19
C GLU A 22 2.94 2.89 -17.94
N ILE A 23 3.72 3.66 -18.70
CA ILE A 23 4.95 3.18 -19.31
C ILE A 23 6.09 3.79 -18.50
N ASP A 24 6.98 2.96 -17.99
CA ASP A 24 8.15 3.45 -17.24
C ASP A 24 9.23 4.01 -18.18
N ASP A 25 10.35 4.46 -17.61
CA ASP A 25 11.45 5.06 -18.38
C ASP A 25 12.14 4.06 -19.34
N ASP A 26 11.88 2.76 -19.19
CA ASP A 26 12.47 1.67 -19.97
C ASP A 26 11.49 1.08 -21.02
N ASP A 27 10.43 1.82 -21.36
CA ASP A 27 9.35 1.40 -22.29
C ASP A 27 8.57 0.14 -21.84
N GLU A 28 8.60 -0.20 -20.54
CA GLU A 28 7.89 -1.36 -19.99
C GLU A 28 6.51 -0.95 -19.43
N ASP A 29 5.49 -1.79 -19.68
CA ASP A 29 4.16 -1.61 -19.11
C ASP A 29 4.16 -1.90 -17.60
N VAL A 30 3.80 -0.90 -16.80
CA VAL A 30 3.72 -1.00 -15.34
C VAL A 30 2.37 -0.53 -14.82
N LEU A 31 1.96 -1.10 -13.69
CA LEU A 31 0.84 -0.62 -12.90
C LEU A 31 1.36 0.34 -11.84
N ASP A 32 0.95 1.61 -11.93
CA ASP A 32 1.06 2.58 -10.84
C ASP A 32 -0.14 2.40 -9.90
N ILE A 33 0.14 1.93 -8.69
CA ILE A 33 -0.85 1.60 -7.67
C ILE A 33 -0.70 2.59 -6.52
N GLU A 34 -1.76 3.32 -6.22
CA GLU A 34 -1.81 4.27 -5.11
C GLU A 34 -2.75 3.75 -4.01
N VAL A 35 -2.22 3.58 -2.80
CA VAL A 35 -2.95 3.17 -1.61
C VAL A 35 -2.82 4.25 -0.55
N VAL A 36 -3.94 4.74 -0.01
CA VAL A 36 -3.93 5.66 1.13
C VAL A 36 -3.98 4.86 2.42
N LEU A 37 -2.99 5.06 3.28
CA LEU A 37 -3.01 4.63 4.67
C LEU A 37 -3.52 5.76 5.57
N ILE A 38 -4.42 5.42 6.48
CA ILE A 38 -5.02 6.34 7.46
C ILE A 38 -4.80 5.75 8.86
N ASN A 39 -4.24 6.54 9.76
CA ASN A 39 -4.16 6.20 11.17
C ASN A 39 -5.43 6.65 11.89
N GLU A 40 -6.29 5.71 12.23
CA GLU A 40 -7.52 5.95 13.01
C GLU A 40 -7.28 5.93 14.53
N ALA A 41 -6.06 5.64 15.00
CA ALA A 41 -5.71 5.72 16.40
C ALA A 41 -5.60 7.16 16.89
N SER A 42 -5.83 7.36 18.19
CA SER A 42 -5.55 8.62 18.88
C SER A 42 -4.06 8.80 19.24
N VAL A 43 -3.20 7.84 18.86
CA VAL A 43 -1.76 7.84 19.14
C VAL A 43 -0.94 7.63 17.85
N PRO A 44 0.32 8.10 17.79
CA PRO A 44 1.19 7.83 16.65
C PRO A 44 1.44 6.33 16.50
N LEU A 45 1.36 5.84 15.26
CA LEU A 45 1.77 4.49 14.91
C LEU A 45 3.22 4.51 14.45
N GLY A 46 4.03 3.60 14.97
CA GLY A 46 5.44 3.46 14.62
C GLY A 46 5.74 2.05 14.09
N GLY A 47 6.89 1.92 13.41
CA GLY A 47 7.28 0.67 12.76
C GLY A 47 6.30 0.26 11.69
N ILE A 48 5.78 1.24 10.92
CA ILE A 48 4.91 0.93 9.79
C ILE A 48 5.75 0.26 8.71
N ASP A 49 5.26 -0.89 8.24
CA ASP A 49 5.81 -1.62 7.11
C ASP A 49 4.63 -1.92 6.18
N ALA A 50 4.71 -1.45 4.94
CA ALA A 50 3.66 -1.60 3.95
C ALA A 50 4.25 -2.21 2.69
N ARG A 51 3.57 -3.20 2.12
CA ARG A 51 4.06 -4.00 1.01
C ARG A 51 2.94 -4.34 0.05
N LEU A 52 3.30 -4.44 -1.23
CA LEU A 52 2.50 -5.13 -2.23
C LEU A 52 2.98 -6.58 -2.30
N VAL A 53 2.13 -7.53 -1.95
CA VAL A 53 2.44 -8.96 -2.04
C VAL A 53 2.01 -9.43 -3.42
N VAL A 54 2.97 -9.95 -4.19
CA VAL A 54 2.76 -10.33 -5.59
C VAL A 54 2.90 -11.84 -5.72
N ALA A 55 1.86 -12.52 -6.23
CA ALA A 55 1.89 -13.97 -6.33
C ALA A 55 3.03 -14.45 -7.25
N GLY A 56 3.96 -15.23 -6.67
CA GLY A 56 5.08 -15.80 -7.41
C GLY A 56 6.23 -14.83 -7.71
N ALA A 57 6.22 -13.63 -7.12
CA ALA A 57 7.31 -12.67 -7.18
C ALA A 57 7.72 -12.20 -5.79
N GLN A 58 8.73 -11.32 -5.72
CA GLN A 58 9.12 -10.68 -4.47
C GLN A 58 8.13 -9.57 -4.12
N ASP A 59 7.84 -9.40 -2.83
CA ASP A 59 7.03 -8.28 -2.34
C ASP A 59 7.66 -6.94 -2.70
N LEU A 60 6.83 -5.98 -3.08
CA LEU A 60 7.26 -4.64 -3.46
C LEU A 60 7.07 -3.68 -2.31
N GLU A 61 8.11 -2.90 -2.03
CA GLU A 61 8.05 -1.77 -1.12
C GLU A 61 7.48 -0.53 -1.85
N PRO A 62 6.83 0.40 -1.13
CA PRO A 62 6.40 1.65 -1.73
C PRO A 62 7.62 2.46 -2.20
N LEU A 63 7.46 3.20 -3.30
CA LEU A 63 8.49 4.09 -3.85
C LEU A 63 9.04 5.07 -2.80
N VAL A 64 8.19 5.46 -1.85
CA VAL A 64 8.58 6.25 -0.69
C VAL A 64 8.01 5.59 0.57
N PRO A 65 8.81 4.79 1.30
CA PRO A 65 8.35 4.14 2.52
C PRO A 65 8.19 5.13 3.67
N ILE A 66 7.25 4.83 4.56
CA ILE A 66 7.04 5.55 5.81
C ILE A 66 7.24 4.58 6.98
N SER A 67 7.89 5.04 8.05
CA SER A 67 8.08 4.23 9.26
C SER A 67 7.13 4.63 10.40
N SER A 68 6.38 5.72 10.24
CA SER A 68 5.43 6.21 11.25
C SER A 68 4.29 7.02 10.64
N LEU A 69 3.15 7.05 11.34
CA LEU A 69 1.96 7.80 10.96
C LEU A 69 1.31 8.43 12.20
N GLY A 70 1.17 9.76 12.19
CA GLY A 70 0.57 10.50 13.31
C GLY A 70 -0.92 10.23 13.48
N PRO A 71 -1.53 10.57 14.63
CA PRO A 71 -2.96 10.38 14.88
C PRO A 71 -3.82 11.12 13.83
N GLY A 72 -4.78 10.43 13.21
CA GLY A 72 -5.64 11.00 12.17
C GLY A 72 -4.92 11.38 10.87
N ALA A 73 -3.62 11.09 10.76
CA ALA A 73 -2.86 11.42 9.56
C ALA A 73 -3.13 10.40 8.45
N GLN A 74 -3.06 10.89 7.22
CA GLN A 74 -3.18 10.08 6.01
C GLN A 74 -1.92 10.21 5.15
N ARG A 75 -1.53 9.11 4.51
CA ARG A 75 -0.38 9.05 3.59
C ARG A 75 -0.70 8.17 2.39
N SER A 76 -0.52 8.73 1.20
CA SER A 76 -0.53 7.96 -0.04
C SER A 76 0.81 7.23 -0.20
N LEU A 77 0.73 5.92 -0.41
CA LEU A 77 1.83 5.06 -0.80
C LEU A 77 1.67 4.70 -2.27
N ARG A 78 2.75 4.83 -3.03
CA ARG A 78 2.79 4.46 -4.46
C ARG A 78 3.66 3.24 -4.66
N PHE A 79 3.19 2.32 -5.48
CA PHE A 79 3.88 1.09 -5.87
C PHE A 79 3.90 1.00 -7.39
N GLN A 80 4.98 0.43 -7.94
CA GLN A 80 5.10 0.12 -9.36
C GLN A 80 5.24 -1.39 -9.52
N LEU A 81 4.25 -2.00 -10.16
CA LEU A 81 4.21 -3.43 -10.43
C LEU A 81 4.29 -3.67 -11.93
N ARG A 82 5.25 -4.48 -12.40
CA ARG A 82 5.29 -4.87 -13.82
C ARG A 82 4.06 -5.72 -14.15
N LEU A 83 3.44 -5.45 -15.31
CA LEU A 83 2.14 -6.01 -15.70
C LEU A 83 2.15 -7.51 -15.97
N ASP A 84 3.34 -8.11 -16.10
CA ASP A 84 3.54 -9.55 -16.30
C ASP A 84 3.29 -10.37 -15.03
N HIS A 85 3.21 -9.72 -13.87
CA HIS A 85 2.90 -10.36 -12.60
C HIS A 85 1.39 -10.39 -12.33
N GLY A 86 0.91 -11.56 -11.87
CA GLY A 86 -0.52 -11.88 -11.73
C GLY A 86 -1.23 -11.19 -10.55
N GLU A 87 -2.01 -11.96 -9.79
CA GLU A 87 -2.78 -11.45 -8.65
C GLU A 87 -1.84 -10.85 -7.58
N TRP A 88 -2.20 -9.68 -7.06
CA TRP A 88 -1.48 -8.99 -6.01
C TRP A 88 -2.42 -8.60 -4.88
N SER A 89 -1.88 -8.47 -3.67
CA SER A 89 -2.58 -7.98 -2.49
C SER A 89 -1.76 -6.92 -1.77
N PHE A 90 -2.41 -6.15 -0.89
CA PHE A 90 -1.75 -5.15 -0.07
C PHE A 90 -1.67 -5.62 1.37
N ALA A 91 -0.48 -5.58 1.95
CA ALA A 91 -0.23 -5.87 3.35
C ALA A 91 0.35 -4.64 4.04
N ALA A 92 -0.07 -4.38 5.27
CA ALA A 92 0.53 -3.38 6.13
C ALA A 92 0.72 -3.92 7.54
N SER A 93 1.66 -3.39 8.29
CA SER A 93 1.80 -3.73 9.70
C SER A 93 2.32 -2.51 10.44
N SER A 94 2.17 -2.54 11.74
CA SER A 94 2.79 -1.59 12.66
C SER A 94 3.37 -2.38 13.83
N MET A 95 4.33 -1.81 14.57
CA MET A 95 4.77 -2.43 15.84
C MET A 95 3.62 -2.61 16.85
N SER A 96 2.52 -1.89 16.66
CA SER A 96 1.27 -1.99 17.43
C SER A 96 0.29 -3.07 16.93
N GLY A 97 0.55 -3.75 15.81
CA GLY A 97 -0.28 -4.84 15.27
C GLY A 97 0.07 -5.19 13.81
N SER A 98 0.11 -6.49 13.49
CA SER A 98 0.42 -7.04 12.16
C SER A 98 -0.85 -7.42 11.39
N LEU A 99 -0.89 -7.20 10.07
CA LEU A 99 -1.81 -7.88 9.14
C LEU A 99 -1.19 -9.23 8.72
N ASP A 100 -2.01 -10.27 8.58
CA ASP A 100 -1.73 -11.53 7.88
C ASP A 100 -2.73 -11.61 6.71
#